data_AF-A0AAN8UVX3-F1
#
_entry.id   AF-A0AAN8UVX3-F1
#
_cell.length_a   1.000
_cell.length_b   1.000
_cell.length_c   1.000
_cell.angle_alpha   90.00
_cell.angle_beta   90.00
_cell.angle_gamma   90.00
#
_symmetry.space_group_name_H-M   'P 1'
#
loop_
_entity.id
_entity.type
_entity.pdbx_description
1 polymer ?
#
loop_
_entity_poly.entity_id
_entity_poly.type
_entity_poly.pdbx_seq_one_letter_code
_entity_poly.pdbx_strand_id
1 'polypeptide(L)'
;VTLGDSPSDTFINFSAEKCWDMVLQRLNEEINKQGLHHLQPPQSINGLEMFGFFSPHIVQGIEALDPQHQCSEYWKHKFGSTENSSNNFKVPSNVEDFDSLSSEVLMKEKYSGSSLGNSMHDCSTSRGDHSAVNNVQSVMRGLFKKANETELEVMHQVFCNKSKSKEWQTLTKIIEEIQEHTNQ
;
A
#
# COMPACT_ATOMS: atom_id res chain seq x y z
N VAL A 1 8.73 16.35 1.64
CA VAL A 1 7.81 16.06 2.77
C VAL A 1 7.49 17.36 3.48
N THR A 2 6.25 17.57 3.92
CA THR A 2 5.78 18.84 4.52
C THR A 2 4.98 18.54 5.79
N LEU A 3 5.19 19.30 6.87
CA LEU A 3 4.38 19.14 8.08
C LEU A 3 2.96 19.68 7.85
N GLY A 4 1.93 18.93 8.25
CA GLY A 4 0.53 19.28 7.99
C GLY A 4 0.10 20.62 8.60
N ASP A 5 0.46 20.84 9.86
CA ASP A 5 0.12 22.05 10.62
C ASP A 5 1.11 23.22 10.39
N SER A 6 2.21 22.98 9.66
CA SER A 6 3.20 24.01 9.28
C SER A 6 3.75 23.72 7.87
N PRO A 7 3.05 24.18 6.80
CA PRO A 7 3.49 23.97 5.42
C PRO A 7 4.82 24.64 5.06
N SER A 8 5.32 25.55 5.92
CA SER A 8 6.66 26.13 5.85
C SER A 8 7.78 25.15 6.24
N ASP A 9 7.49 24.17 7.10
CA ASP A 9 8.46 23.15 7.52
C ASP A 9 8.50 22.02 6.47
N THR A 10 9.40 22.19 5.50
CA THR A 10 9.56 21.28 4.36
C THR A 10 10.91 20.56 4.41
N PHE A 11 10.87 19.23 4.39
CA PHE A 11 12.04 18.36 4.28
C PHE A 11 12.17 17.94 2.81
N ILE A 12 13.25 18.34 2.16
CA ILE A 12 13.47 18.16 0.72
C ILE A 12 14.80 17.44 0.52
N ASN A 13 14.76 16.32 -0.21
CA ASN A 13 15.92 15.53 -0.61
C ASN A 13 15.60 14.79 -1.92
N PHE A 14 16.59 14.18 -2.56
CA PHE A 14 16.41 13.37 -3.78
C PHE A 14 15.84 11.98 -3.48
N SER A 15 16.09 11.43 -2.29
CA SER A 15 15.52 10.16 -1.82
C SER A 15 14.38 10.40 -0.82
N ALA A 16 13.33 9.58 -0.91
CA ALA A 16 12.25 9.54 0.07
C ALA A 16 12.77 9.12 1.46
N GLU A 17 13.67 8.13 1.53
CA GLU A 17 14.30 7.72 2.80
C GLU A 17 15.10 8.86 3.41
N LYS A 18 15.86 9.62 2.62
CA LYS A 18 16.60 10.79 3.12
C LYS A 18 15.67 11.92 3.57
N CYS A 19 14.47 12.05 3.00
CA CYS A 19 13.45 12.95 3.54
C CYS A 19 12.92 12.46 4.91
N TRP A 20 12.83 11.15 5.13
CA TRP A 20 12.42 10.57 6.42
C TRP A 20 13.51 10.68 7.48
N ASP A 21 14.79 10.45 7.13
CA ASP A 21 15.94 10.67 8.00
C ASP A 21 15.94 12.11 8.58
N MET A 22 15.65 13.11 7.75
CA MET A 22 15.56 14.51 8.17
C MET A 22 14.38 14.77 9.12
N VAL A 23 13.24 14.09 8.94
CA VAL A 23 12.09 14.15 9.86
C VAL A 23 12.46 13.53 11.21
N LEU A 24 13.09 12.36 11.21
CA LEU A 24 13.57 11.69 12.43
C LEU A 24 14.59 12.54 13.18
N GLN A 25 15.55 13.16 12.47
CA GLN A 25 16.51 14.08 13.09
C GLN A 25 15.79 15.25 13.77
N ARG A 26 14.91 15.96 13.05
CA ARG A 26 14.18 17.13 13.56
C ARG A 26 13.28 16.79 14.75
N LEU A 27 12.67 15.60 14.74
CA LEU A 27 11.88 15.09 15.86
C LEU A 27 12.76 14.81 17.09
N ASN A 28 13.91 14.14 16.91
CA ASN A 28 14.85 13.87 18.00
C ASN A 28 15.45 15.17 18.58
N GLU A 29 15.68 16.20 17.77
CA GLU A 29 16.08 17.54 18.25
C GLU A 29 15.01 18.17 19.15
N GLU A 30 13.73 18.12 18.77
CA GLU A 30 12.64 18.64 19.61
C GLU A 30 12.42 17.83 20.90
N ILE A 31 12.50 16.49 20.84
CA ILE A 31 12.42 15.62 22.03
C ILE A 31 13.50 16.02 23.05
N ASN A 32 14.75 16.21 22.61
CA ASN A 32 15.84 16.63 23.48
C ASN A 32 15.66 18.07 23.99
N LYS A 33 15.25 19.01 23.12
CA LYS A 33 14.97 20.42 23.47
C LYS A 33 13.84 20.59 24.48
N GLN A 34 12.86 19.68 24.47
CA GLN A 34 11.74 19.66 25.42
C GLN A 34 12.04 18.83 26.68
N GLY A 35 13.23 18.23 26.80
CA GLY A 35 13.64 17.38 27.93
C GLY A 35 12.89 16.04 28.00
N LEU A 36 12.23 15.63 26.92
CA LEU A 36 11.35 14.46 26.86
C LEU A 36 12.13 13.15 26.67
N HIS A 37 13.31 13.02 27.30
CA HIS A 37 14.23 11.87 27.15
C HIS A 37 13.67 10.51 27.61
N HIS A 38 12.44 10.47 28.15
CA HIS A 38 11.70 9.24 28.44
C HIS A 38 10.98 8.68 27.20
N LEU A 39 10.73 9.51 26.18
CA LEU A 39 10.33 9.05 24.86
C LEU A 39 11.56 8.38 24.25
N GLN A 40 11.46 7.08 23.95
CA GLN A 40 12.47 6.45 23.12
C GLN A 40 12.50 7.17 21.75
N PRO A 41 13.69 7.41 21.17
CA PRO A 41 13.77 7.76 19.76
C PRO A 41 12.95 6.74 18.94
N PRO A 42 12.23 7.17 17.90
CA PRO A 42 11.52 6.24 17.05
C PRO A 42 12.48 5.14 16.57
N GLN A 43 12.02 3.89 16.59
CA GLN A 43 12.74 2.82 15.90
C GLN A 43 12.92 3.23 14.43
N SER A 44 14.00 2.78 13.79
CA SER A 44 14.32 3.13 12.40
C SER A 44 13.38 2.43 11.42
N ILE A 45 12.10 2.83 11.40
CA ILE A 45 11.13 2.44 10.39
C ILE A 45 11.65 2.94 9.04
N ASN A 46 11.61 2.08 8.03
CA ASN A 46 12.13 2.44 6.71
C ASN A 46 11.32 3.60 6.11
N GLY A 47 11.99 4.56 5.47
CA GLY A 47 11.31 5.73 4.90
C GLY A 47 10.32 5.38 3.78
N LEU A 48 10.63 4.36 2.96
CA LEU A 48 9.73 3.86 1.92
C LEU A 48 8.48 3.22 2.52
N GLU A 49 8.63 2.49 3.62
CA GLU A 49 7.52 1.93 4.41
C GLU A 49 6.63 3.04 4.98
N MET A 50 7.22 4.07 5.58
CA MET A 50 6.50 5.22 6.16
C MET A 50 5.71 6.06 5.14
N PHE A 51 6.18 6.14 3.90
CA PHE A 51 5.40 6.75 2.80
C PHE A 51 4.49 5.75 2.06
N GLY A 52 4.44 4.50 2.51
CA GLY A 52 3.56 3.46 1.98
C GLY A 52 3.98 2.87 0.64
N PHE A 53 5.22 3.09 0.18
CA PHE A 53 5.70 2.53 -1.10
C PHE A 53 5.77 1.00 -1.12
N PHE A 54 5.75 0.33 0.05
CA PHE A 54 5.61 -1.13 0.17
C PHE A 54 4.14 -1.60 0.29
N SER A 55 3.17 -0.69 0.36
CA SER A 55 1.74 -1.05 0.45
C SER A 55 1.28 -1.65 -0.89
N PRO A 56 0.72 -2.88 -0.92
CA PRO A 56 0.31 -3.53 -2.17
C PRO A 56 -0.64 -2.68 -3.03
N HIS A 57 -1.50 -1.87 -2.42
CA HIS A 57 -2.44 -1.00 -3.15
C HIS A 57 -1.77 0.24 -3.77
N ILE A 58 -0.72 0.77 -3.14
CA ILE A 58 0.10 1.86 -3.71
C ILE A 58 0.96 1.31 -4.84
N VAL A 59 1.58 0.14 -4.64
CA VAL A 59 2.34 -0.60 -5.65
C VAL A 59 1.47 -0.89 -6.88
N GLN A 60 0.31 -1.53 -6.71
CA GLN A 60 -0.67 -1.78 -7.79
C GLN A 60 -1.16 -0.49 -8.47
N GLY A 61 -1.36 0.58 -7.70
CA GLY A 61 -1.76 1.89 -8.23
C GLY A 61 -0.69 2.56 -9.09
N ILE A 62 0.59 2.40 -8.75
CA ILE A 62 1.74 2.88 -9.54
C ILE A 62 1.91 2.03 -10.79
N GLU A 63 1.83 0.69 -10.67
CA GLU A 63 1.92 -0.24 -11.81
C GLU A 63 0.86 0.02 -12.88
N ALA A 64 -0.37 0.35 -12.47
CA ALA A 64 -1.47 0.70 -13.37
C ALA A 64 -1.24 1.99 -14.18
N LEU A 65 -0.24 2.81 -13.81
CA LEU A 65 0.18 3.99 -14.56
C LEU A 65 1.27 3.69 -15.61
N ASP A 66 1.87 2.50 -15.58
CA ASP A 66 2.83 2.02 -16.60
C ASP A 66 2.35 0.73 -17.33
N PRO A 67 1.17 0.76 -17.99
CA PRO A 67 0.61 -0.42 -18.65
C PRO A 67 1.39 -0.88 -19.91
N GLN A 68 2.42 -0.15 -20.34
CA GLN A 68 3.36 -0.58 -21.38
C GLN A 68 4.75 -0.98 -20.82
N HIS A 69 4.89 -1.13 -19.50
CA HIS A 69 6.10 -1.56 -18.81
C HIS A 69 7.38 -0.79 -19.20
N GLN A 70 7.24 0.53 -19.43
CA GLN A 70 8.32 1.44 -19.82
C GLN A 70 9.39 1.59 -18.74
N CYS A 71 9.04 1.42 -17.46
CA CYS A 71 10.00 1.33 -16.35
C CYS A 71 10.73 -0.03 -16.35
N SER A 72 11.47 -0.31 -17.42
CA SER A 72 11.93 -1.67 -17.74
C SER A 72 12.81 -2.31 -16.66
N GLU A 73 13.64 -1.57 -15.93
CA GLU A 73 14.44 -2.13 -14.81
C GLU A 73 13.56 -2.63 -13.66
N TYR A 74 12.48 -1.91 -13.33
CA TYR A 74 11.53 -2.33 -12.30
C TYR A 74 10.82 -3.64 -12.72
N TRP A 75 10.31 -3.70 -13.95
CA TRP A 75 9.61 -4.89 -14.45
C TRP A 75 10.55 -6.09 -14.67
N LYS A 76 11.80 -5.87 -15.10
CA LYS A 76 12.86 -6.89 -15.14
C LYS A 76 13.09 -7.48 -13.75
N HIS A 77 13.22 -6.65 -12.71
CA HIS A 77 13.41 -7.13 -11.34
C HIS A 77 12.18 -7.93 -10.87
N LYS A 78 10.98 -7.35 -11.01
CA LYS A 78 9.72 -7.94 -10.55
C LYS A 78 9.43 -9.32 -11.13
N PHE A 79 9.69 -9.54 -12.43
CA PHE A 79 9.47 -10.85 -13.05
C PHE A 79 10.73 -11.75 -12.98
N GLY A 80 11.92 -11.18 -13.15
CA GLY A 80 13.20 -11.91 -13.19
C GLY A 80 13.55 -12.65 -11.90
N SER A 81 13.07 -12.18 -10.74
CA SER A 81 13.21 -12.92 -9.47
C SER A 81 12.49 -14.27 -9.43
N THR A 82 11.62 -14.58 -10.40
CA THR A 82 10.91 -15.87 -10.50
C THR A 82 11.76 -16.96 -11.17
N GLU A 83 12.68 -16.57 -12.07
CA GLU A 83 13.50 -17.51 -12.86
C GLU A 83 14.98 -17.38 -12.51
N ASN A 84 15.44 -18.21 -11.54
CA ASN A 84 16.81 -18.72 -11.31
C ASN A 84 17.17 -18.88 -9.81
N SER A 85 16.41 -19.68 -9.06
CA SER A 85 16.89 -20.25 -7.78
C SER A 85 17.82 -21.44 -8.02
N SER A 86 18.98 -21.20 -8.64
CA SER A 86 20.09 -22.16 -8.77
C SER A 86 21.41 -21.46 -9.11
N ASN A 87 22.51 -22.00 -8.58
CA ASN A 87 23.92 -21.65 -8.86
C ASN A 87 24.50 -20.38 -8.18
N ASN A 88 24.94 -20.59 -6.93
CA ASN A 88 26.15 -20.04 -6.29
C ASN A 88 26.94 -18.97 -7.09
N PHE A 89 27.03 -17.75 -6.56
CA PHE A 89 28.10 -16.80 -6.92
C PHE A 89 29.03 -16.53 -5.75
N LYS A 90 30.35 -16.53 -6.02
CA LYS A 90 31.39 -16.13 -5.07
C LYS A 90 31.55 -14.62 -5.10
N VAL A 91 31.75 -14.01 -3.93
CA VAL A 91 32.18 -12.62 -3.80
C VAL A 91 33.67 -12.47 -4.15
N PRO A 92 34.04 -11.58 -5.09
CA PRO A 92 35.36 -10.94 -5.14
C PRO A 92 35.33 -9.66 -4.29
N SER A 93 36.41 -9.37 -3.58
CA SER A 93 36.51 -8.17 -2.74
C SER A 93 37.06 -6.97 -3.51
N ASN A 94 36.69 -5.76 -3.03
CA ASN A 94 37.36 -4.46 -3.17
C ASN A 94 36.75 -3.40 -4.12
N VAL A 95 36.17 -2.39 -3.47
CA VAL A 95 36.25 -0.92 -3.69
C VAL A 95 35.46 -0.22 -4.81
N GLU A 96 34.43 0.49 -4.32
CA GLU A 96 34.00 1.87 -4.65
C GLU A 96 33.09 2.17 -5.86
N ASP A 97 32.23 3.15 -5.59
CA ASP A 97 31.26 3.89 -6.40
C ASP A 97 29.94 3.21 -6.89
N PHE A 98 28.90 4.06 -6.92
CA PHE A 98 27.47 3.81 -7.17
C PHE A 98 26.66 3.11 -6.04
N ASP A 99 25.66 3.83 -5.51
CA ASP A 99 24.82 3.41 -4.37
C ASP A 99 24.10 2.07 -4.61
N SER A 100 24.34 1.11 -3.71
CA SER A 100 23.83 -0.27 -3.85
C SER A 100 22.49 -0.47 -3.16
N LEU A 101 21.51 -0.97 -3.93
CA LEU A 101 20.25 -1.51 -3.43
C LEU A 101 20.50 -2.76 -2.55
N SER A 102 20.07 -2.75 -1.29
CA SER A 102 19.82 -3.92 -0.41
C SER A 102 19.28 -3.44 0.97
N SER A 103 18.51 -4.21 1.75
CA SER A 103 18.00 -5.57 1.53
C SER A 103 16.68 -5.86 2.27
N GLU A 104 15.94 -6.81 1.70
CA GLU A 104 15.24 -7.92 2.39
C GLU A 104 14.71 -7.74 3.83
N VAL A 105 13.39 -7.57 3.95
CA VAL A 105 12.60 -8.27 4.98
C VAL A 105 11.38 -8.92 4.33
N LEU A 106 11.58 -10.09 3.69
CA LEU A 106 10.48 -10.92 3.19
C LEU A 106 10.27 -12.12 4.12
N MET A 107 9.04 -12.29 4.60
CA MET A 107 8.72 -13.33 5.59
C MET A 107 8.84 -14.74 5.00
N LYS A 108 9.46 -15.63 5.77
CA LYS A 108 9.80 -16.99 5.36
C LYS A 108 8.73 -18.00 5.78
N GLU A 109 7.54 -17.89 5.22
CA GLU A 109 6.49 -18.91 5.44
C GLU A 109 6.85 -20.21 4.72
N LYS A 110 6.66 -21.35 5.40
CA LYS A 110 7.36 -22.61 5.08
C LYS A 110 6.43 -23.82 5.16
N TYR A 111 5.72 -24.09 4.07
CA TYR A 111 4.97 -25.33 3.85
C TYR A 111 5.52 -26.13 2.67
N SER A 112 5.48 -27.46 2.76
CA SER A 112 6.01 -28.37 1.73
C SER A 112 5.25 -29.70 1.71
N GLY A 113 4.72 -30.07 0.52
CA GLY A 113 4.05 -31.35 0.22
C GLY A 113 2.63 -31.49 0.82
N SER A 114 1.59 -31.93 0.09
CA SER A 114 1.59 -32.90 -1.01
C SER A 114 0.21 -33.00 -1.71
N SER A 115 0.23 -33.45 -2.97
CA SER A 115 -0.84 -34.16 -3.72
C SER A 115 -2.20 -33.50 -4.04
N LEU A 116 -2.58 -33.69 -5.31
CA LEU A 116 -3.89 -33.59 -5.96
C LEU A 116 -5.15 -33.89 -5.10
N GLY A 117 -6.19 -33.07 -5.26
CA GLY A 117 -7.57 -33.38 -4.87
C GLY A 117 -8.55 -32.22 -5.12
N ASN A 118 -9.66 -32.46 -5.84
CA ASN A 118 -10.71 -31.46 -6.06
C ASN A 118 -11.71 -31.43 -4.88
N SER A 119 -11.97 -30.28 -4.26
CA SER A 119 -13.33 -29.90 -3.82
C SER A 119 -13.45 -28.42 -3.41
N MET A 120 -14.65 -27.88 -3.63
CA MET A 120 -15.22 -26.70 -2.98
C MET A 120 -15.40 -26.91 -1.46
N HIS A 121 -14.97 -25.96 -0.60
CA HIS A 121 -15.72 -25.38 0.55
C HIS A 121 -14.87 -24.42 1.44
N ASP A 122 -15.24 -23.12 1.47
CA ASP A 122 -15.19 -22.07 2.55
C ASP A 122 -13.99 -21.84 3.53
N CYS A 123 -13.98 -20.64 4.16
CA CYS A 123 -13.32 -20.11 5.39
C CYS A 123 -12.37 -21.01 6.24
N SER A 124 -11.34 -20.53 6.98
CA SER A 124 -10.96 -19.22 7.57
C SER A 124 -9.54 -19.34 8.21
N THR A 125 -8.86 -18.38 8.85
CA THR A 125 -8.71 -16.89 8.85
C THR A 125 -7.68 -16.52 9.95
N SER A 126 -6.83 -15.50 9.76
CA SER A 126 -5.86 -15.04 10.80
C SER A 126 -6.25 -13.72 11.48
N ARG A 127 -5.75 -13.49 12.71
CA ARG A 127 -6.02 -12.32 13.57
C ARG A 127 -4.86 -11.31 13.53
N GLY A 128 -5.09 -10.00 13.50
CA GLY A 128 -6.36 -9.34 13.22
C GLY A 128 -6.47 -7.88 13.68
N ASP A 129 -6.76 -6.99 12.73
CA ASP A 129 -7.64 -5.81 12.94
C ASP A 129 -8.65 -5.66 11.77
N HIS A 130 -8.97 -6.79 11.12
CA HIS A 130 -9.68 -6.81 9.84
C HIS A 130 -11.22 -6.73 9.95
N SER A 131 -11.78 -6.54 11.15
CA SER A 131 -13.24 -6.71 11.39
C SER A 131 -14.08 -5.76 10.52
N ALA A 132 -13.76 -4.46 10.53
CA ALA A 132 -14.46 -3.47 9.71
C ALA A 132 -14.18 -3.64 8.21
N VAL A 133 -12.92 -3.89 7.83
CA VAL A 133 -12.50 -4.02 6.42
C VAL A 133 -13.13 -5.23 5.75
N ASN A 134 -13.16 -6.39 6.43
CA ASN A 134 -13.80 -7.60 5.92
C ASN A 134 -15.31 -7.42 5.79
N ASN A 135 -15.95 -6.70 6.71
CA ASN A 135 -17.37 -6.36 6.62
C ASN A 135 -17.64 -5.54 5.35
N VAL A 136 -16.96 -4.39 5.19
CA VAL A 136 -17.10 -3.53 3.99
C VAL A 136 -16.79 -4.31 2.70
N GLN A 137 -15.73 -5.12 2.67
CA GLN A 137 -15.39 -5.91 1.49
C GLN A 137 -16.45 -6.97 1.16
N SER A 138 -17.04 -7.63 2.16
CA SER A 138 -18.09 -8.63 1.94
C SER A 138 -19.42 -8.01 1.51
N VAL A 139 -19.80 -6.85 2.07
CA VAL A 139 -20.98 -6.08 1.67
C VAL A 139 -20.83 -5.55 0.26
N MET A 140 -19.71 -4.90 -0.07
CA MET A 140 -19.45 -4.37 -1.43
C MET A 140 -19.38 -5.49 -2.47
N ARG A 141 -18.78 -6.65 -2.14
CA ARG A 141 -18.82 -7.85 -2.99
C ARG A 141 -20.26 -8.36 -3.18
N GLY A 142 -21.09 -8.31 -2.14
CA GLY A 142 -22.51 -8.70 -2.20
C GLY A 142 -23.37 -7.77 -3.05
N LEU A 143 -23.10 -6.46 -3.00
CA LEU A 143 -23.73 -5.44 -3.84
C LEU A 143 -23.32 -5.62 -5.31
N PHE A 144 -22.03 -5.56 -5.61
CA PHE A 144 -21.52 -5.59 -6.99
C PHE A 144 -21.76 -6.94 -7.69
N LYS A 145 -21.94 -8.05 -6.96
CA LYS A 145 -22.33 -9.36 -7.54
C LYS A 145 -23.71 -9.31 -8.24
N LYS A 146 -24.55 -8.31 -7.95
CA LYS A 146 -25.87 -8.11 -8.59
C LYS A 146 -25.85 -7.07 -9.71
N ALA A 147 -24.79 -6.28 -9.84
CA ALA A 147 -24.67 -5.23 -10.84
C ALA A 147 -24.27 -5.81 -12.21
N ASN A 148 -24.72 -5.18 -13.29
CA ASN A 148 -24.19 -5.42 -14.63
C ASN A 148 -22.93 -4.59 -14.91
N GLU A 149 -22.29 -4.83 -16.06
CA GLU A 149 -21.03 -4.20 -16.46
C GLU A 149 -21.12 -2.66 -16.50
N THR A 150 -22.20 -2.12 -17.08
CA THR A 150 -22.44 -0.67 -17.17
C THR A 150 -22.73 -0.04 -15.81
N GLU A 151 -23.51 -0.71 -14.96
CA GLU A 151 -23.76 -0.28 -13.58
C GLU A 151 -22.46 -0.23 -12.76
N LEU A 152 -21.60 -1.24 -12.91
CA LEU A 152 -20.32 -1.31 -12.22
C LEU A 152 -19.33 -0.23 -12.71
N GLU A 153 -19.32 0.07 -14.02
CA GLU A 153 -18.52 1.17 -14.57
C GLU A 153 -18.97 2.52 -13.97
N VAL A 154 -20.27 2.81 -13.96
CA VAL A 154 -20.81 4.05 -13.38
C VAL A 154 -20.49 4.14 -11.88
N MET A 155 -20.62 3.05 -11.13
CA MET A 155 -20.21 3.01 -9.71
C MET A 155 -18.72 3.32 -9.54
N HIS A 156 -17.84 2.73 -10.36
CA HIS A 156 -16.40 3.01 -10.32
C HIS A 156 -16.09 4.49 -10.62
N GLN A 157 -16.70 5.06 -11.67
CA GLN A 157 -16.56 6.49 -11.99
C GLN A 157 -16.99 7.39 -10.81
N VAL A 158 -18.11 7.07 -10.15
CA VAL A 158 -18.63 7.86 -9.02
C VAL A 158 -17.76 7.72 -7.76
N PHE A 159 -17.18 6.55 -7.47
CA PHE A 159 -16.28 6.38 -6.32
C PHE A 159 -14.90 7.03 -6.53
N CYS A 160 -14.37 7.05 -7.77
CA CYS A 160 -13.08 7.70 -8.06
C CYS A 160 -13.18 9.24 -8.08
N ASN A 161 -14.33 9.80 -8.47
CA ASN A 161 -14.55 11.25 -8.59
C ASN A 161 -14.89 11.92 -7.24
N LYS A 162 -13.84 12.13 -6.41
CA LYS A 162 -13.83 12.72 -5.06
C LYS A 162 -14.95 13.75 -4.74
N SER A 163 -16.09 13.25 -4.26
CA SER A 163 -17.13 13.85 -3.39
C SER A 163 -17.73 15.26 -3.69
N LYS A 164 -17.21 16.02 -4.64
CA LYS A 164 -17.69 17.37 -5.02
C LYS A 164 -18.39 17.39 -6.39
N SER A 165 -18.48 16.25 -7.05
CA SER A 165 -19.12 16.09 -8.35
C SER A 165 -20.64 15.99 -8.20
N LYS A 166 -21.41 16.45 -9.20
CA LYS A 166 -22.89 16.41 -9.18
C LYS A 166 -23.43 14.99 -9.13
N GLU A 167 -22.64 14.06 -9.66
CA GLU A 167 -22.89 12.63 -9.73
C GLU A 167 -22.87 12.01 -8.32
N TRP A 168 -21.97 12.48 -7.44
CA TRP A 168 -21.94 12.07 -6.03
C TRP A 168 -23.15 12.59 -5.24
N GLN A 169 -23.57 13.84 -5.51
CA GLN A 169 -24.79 14.41 -4.92
C GLN A 169 -26.04 13.65 -5.39
N THR A 170 -26.07 13.26 -6.68
CA THR A 170 -27.17 12.47 -7.27
C THR A 170 -27.23 11.07 -6.67
N LEU A 171 -26.08 10.38 -6.53
CA LEU A 171 -26.01 9.08 -5.84
C LEU A 171 -26.52 9.18 -4.39
N THR A 172 -26.09 10.21 -3.65
CA THR A 172 -26.51 10.44 -2.25
C THR A 172 -28.04 10.53 -2.16
N LYS A 173 -28.66 11.35 -3.01
CA LYS A 173 -30.12 11.53 -3.06
C LYS A 173 -30.87 10.23 -3.42
N ILE A 174 -30.35 9.43 -4.35
CA ILE A 174 -30.94 8.14 -4.73
C ILE A 174 -30.87 7.14 -3.57
N ILE A 175 -29.76 7.14 -2.81
CA ILE A 175 -29.63 6.30 -1.60
C ILE A 175 -30.65 6.74 -0.53
N GLU A 176 -30.82 8.05 -0.32
CA GLU A 176 -31.83 8.59 0.60
C GLU A 176 -33.26 8.16 0.22
N GLU A 177 -33.65 8.29 -1.07
CA GLU A 177 -34.96 7.85 -1.57
C GLU A 177 -35.21 6.35 -1.38
N ILE A 178 -34.21 5.51 -1.67
CA ILE A 178 -34.30 4.05 -1.45
C ILE A 178 -34.41 3.74 0.06
N GLN A 179 -33.68 4.46 0.90
CA GLN A 179 -33.72 4.30 2.36
C GLN A 179 -35.11 4.67 2.91
N GLU A 180 -35.72 5.77 2.45
CA GLU A 180 -37.09 6.15 2.85
C GLU A 180 -38.12 5.09 2.45
N HIS A 181 -38.07 4.60 1.20
CA HIS A 181 -38.97 3.56 0.71
C HIS A 181 -38.77 2.17 1.35
N THR A 182 -37.65 1.94 2.05
CA THR A 182 -37.37 0.67 2.75
C THR A 182 -37.86 0.67 4.21
N ASN A 183 -38.36 1.80 4.72
CA ASN A 183 -38.81 1.97 6.12
C ASN A 183 -40.33 2.21 6.26
N GLN A 184 -41.13 1.74 5.31
CA GLN A 184 -42.61 1.76 5.32
C GLN A 184 -43.19 0.35 5.18
#